data_AF-A0A096DJB1-F1
#
_entry.id   AF-A0A096DJB1-F1
#
_cell.length_a   1.000
_cell.length_b   1.000
_cell.length_c   1.000
_cell.angle_alpha   90.00
_cell.angle_beta   90.00
_cell.angle_gamma   90.00
#
_symmetry.space_group_name_H-M   'P 1'
#
loop_
_entity.id
_entity.type
_entity.pdbx_description
1 polymer ?
#
loop_
_entity_poly.entity_id
_entity_poly.type
_entity_poly.pdbx_seq_one_letter_code
_entity_poly.pdbx_strand_id
1 'polypeptide(L)'
;MSPNKNEANEENCNHLFEAYQHLKPGDRQTVFVSILLADIYGREKNVEAQKQYLIASVISDIRNSVKEYLALQQSAVILFEEGDTKRAYAYMDHAMNDAVFCNACQRTIAMADVWPAIEKSHERETKSRTLRLTAALVLIGLMSIFLLVMIVYTRRRVVELHAIRARLSNTTFASA
;
A
#
# COMPACT_ATOMS: atom_id res chain seq x y z
N MET A 1 22.79 -32.08 -31.92
CA MET A 1 21.54 -31.30 -31.96
C MET A 1 21.28 -30.85 -30.53
N SER A 2 21.65 -29.61 -30.17
CA SER A 2 21.34 -29.11 -28.82
C SER A 2 19.85 -28.81 -28.74
N PRO A 3 19.13 -29.27 -27.70
CA PRO A 3 17.72 -28.95 -27.55
C PRO A 3 17.54 -27.43 -27.51
N ASN A 4 16.52 -26.95 -28.22
CA ASN A 4 16.16 -25.55 -28.20
C ASN A 4 15.84 -25.15 -26.75
N LYS A 5 16.28 -23.98 -26.27
CA LYS A 5 16.05 -23.54 -24.88
C LYS A 5 14.58 -23.57 -24.48
N ASN A 6 13.67 -23.44 -25.44
CA ASN A 6 12.24 -23.50 -25.22
C ASN A 6 11.75 -24.95 -25.02
N GLU A 7 12.23 -25.90 -25.81
CA GLU A 7 11.89 -27.33 -25.69
C GLU A 7 12.43 -27.92 -24.38
N ALA A 8 13.65 -27.55 -23.98
CA ALA A 8 14.22 -27.98 -22.70
C ALA A 8 13.47 -27.41 -21.48
N ASN A 9 12.91 -26.19 -21.59
CA ASN A 9 12.10 -25.62 -20.53
C ASN A 9 10.72 -26.29 -20.44
N GLU A 10 10.13 -26.64 -21.57
CA GLU A 10 8.83 -27.31 -21.66
C GLU A 10 8.90 -28.76 -21.12
N GLU A 11 9.97 -29.49 -21.44
CA GLU A 11 10.24 -30.83 -20.90
C GLU A 11 10.47 -30.79 -19.38
N ASN A 12 11.24 -29.81 -18.90
CA ASN A 12 11.43 -29.58 -17.45
C ASN A 12 10.12 -29.20 -16.75
N CYS A 13 9.25 -28.40 -17.38
CA CYS A 13 7.95 -28.02 -16.84
C CYS A 13 7.03 -29.24 -16.67
N ASN A 14 7.01 -30.14 -17.66
CA ASN A 14 6.21 -31.36 -17.61
C ASN A 14 6.66 -32.30 -16.48
N HIS A 15 7.98 -32.50 -16.30
CA HIS A 15 8.50 -33.31 -15.20
C HIS A 15 8.19 -32.69 -13.82
N LEU A 16 8.23 -31.37 -13.70
CA LEU A 16 7.87 -30.67 -12.46
C LEU A 16 6.36 -30.74 -12.18
N PHE A 17 5.53 -30.68 -13.22
CA PHE A 17 4.09 -30.82 -13.09
C PHE A 17 3.70 -32.25 -12.70
N GLU A 18 4.33 -33.26 -13.30
CA GLU A 18 4.16 -34.66 -12.92
C GLU A 18 4.58 -34.90 -11.47
N ALA A 19 5.74 -34.36 -11.06
CA ALA A 19 6.15 -34.38 -9.67
C ALA A 19 5.08 -33.74 -8.79
N TYR A 20 4.64 -32.52 -9.11
CA TYR A 20 3.62 -31.79 -8.35
C TYR A 20 2.33 -32.60 -8.14
N GLN A 21 1.86 -33.39 -9.12
CA GLN A 21 0.67 -34.23 -8.99
C GLN A 21 0.82 -35.34 -7.94
N HIS A 22 2.03 -35.83 -7.72
CA HIS A 22 2.32 -36.88 -6.74
C HIS A 22 2.61 -36.31 -5.34
N LEU A 23 2.78 -35.01 -5.21
CA LEU A 23 3.05 -34.35 -3.94
C LEU A 23 1.77 -34.02 -3.17
N LYS A 24 1.83 -34.18 -1.84
CA LYS A 24 0.71 -33.84 -0.96
C LYS A 24 0.73 -32.34 -0.64
N PRO A 25 -0.44 -31.67 -0.58
CA PRO A 25 -0.51 -30.27 -0.16
C PRO A 25 -0.21 -30.19 1.34
N GLY A 26 1.02 -29.75 1.67
CA GLY A 26 1.60 -29.84 3.01
C GLY A 26 2.99 -30.49 3.04
N ASP A 27 3.54 -30.98 1.93
CA ASP A 27 4.98 -31.26 1.88
C ASP A 27 5.77 -29.95 1.66
N ARG A 28 6.96 -29.86 2.26
CA ARG A 28 7.91 -28.78 1.97
C ARG A 28 8.34 -28.82 0.51
N GLN A 29 8.41 -30.00 -0.10
CA GLN A 29 8.73 -30.13 -1.51
C GLN A 29 7.65 -29.49 -2.41
N THR A 30 6.38 -29.48 -1.97
CA THR A 30 5.26 -28.87 -2.71
C THR A 30 5.45 -27.37 -2.85
N VAL A 31 5.99 -26.71 -1.82
CA VAL A 31 6.33 -25.29 -1.84
C VAL A 31 7.35 -25.00 -2.94
N PHE A 32 8.48 -25.72 -2.95
CA PHE A 32 9.54 -25.51 -3.93
C PHE A 32 9.11 -25.80 -5.37
N VAL A 33 8.41 -26.90 -5.59
CA VAL A 33 7.92 -27.27 -6.93
C VAL A 33 6.90 -26.24 -7.44
N SER A 34 6.01 -25.75 -6.58
CA SER A 34 5.03 -24.72 -6.94
C SER A 34 5.69 -23.39 -7.30
N ILE A 35 6.70 -22.96 -6.54
CA ILE A 35 7.46 -21.73 -6.84
C ILE A 35 8.20 -21.88 -8.18
N LEU A 36 8.79 -23.03 -8.44
CA LEU A 36 9.51 -23.26 -9.69
C LEU A 36 8.56 -23.27 -10.90
N LEU A 37 7.38 -23.88 -10.77
CA LEU A 37 6.33 -23.79 -11.79
C LEU A 37 5.87 -22.35 -12.00
N ALA A 38 5.66 -21.59 -10.91
CA ALA A 38 5.30 -20.18 -11.01
C ALA A 38 6.37 -19.35 -11.76
N ASP A 39 7.65 -19.57 -11.50
CA ASP A 39 8.75 -18.90 -12.20
C ASP A 39 8.78 -19.23 -13.69
N ILE A 40 8.53 -20.50 -14.06
CA ILE A 40 8.47 -20.93 -15.46
C ILE A 40 7.30 -20.23 -16.17
N TYR A 41 6.09 -20.31 -15.60
CA TYR A 41 4.92 -19.65 -16.19
C TYR A 41 5.04 -18.13 -16.25
N GLY A 42 5.72 -17.51 -15.28
CA GLY A 42 6.06 -16.10 -15.30
C GLY A 42 6.97 -15.73 -16.49
N ARG A 43 7.98 -16.56 -16.80
CA ARG A 43 8.85 -16.38 -17.98
C ARG A 43 8.11 -16.58 -19.30
N GLU A 44 7.12 -17.47 -19.31
CA GLU A 44 6.21 -17.68 -20.44
C GLU A 44 5.15 -16.58 -20.59
N LYS A 45 5.15 -15.58 -19.69
CA LYS A 45 4.15 -14.50 -19.61
C LYS A 45 2.73 -15.00 -19.33
N ASN A 46 2.58 -16.20 -18.80
CA ASN A 46 1.31 -16.76 -18.35
C ASN A 46 1.06 -16.38 -16.88
N VAL A 47 0.63 -15.15 -16.67
CA VAL A 47 0.42 -14.56 -15.34
C VAL A 47 -0.67 -15.29 -14.54
N GLU A 48 -1.69 -15.84 -15.21
CA GLU A 48 -2.75 -16.61 -14.53
C GLU A 48 -2.23 -17.92 -13.96
N ALA A 49 -1.48 -18.70 -14.74
CA ALA A 49 -0.85 -19.93 -14.24
C ALA A 49 0.15 -19.61 -13.13
N GLN A 50 0.98 -18.57 -13.31
CA GLN A 50 1.91 -18.09 -12.29
C GLN A 50 1.19 -17.80 -10.96
N LYS A 51 0.10 -17.03 -10.98
CA LYS A 51 -0.70 -16.73 -9.77
C LYS A 51 -1.24 -18.00 -9.11
N GLN A 52 -1.74 -18.95 -9.89
CA GLN A 52 -2.27 -20.21 -9.35
C GLN A 52 -1.22 -20.99 -8.55
N TYR A 53 -0.02 -21.16 -9.10
CA TYR A 53 1.05 -21.88 -8.41
C TYR A 53 1.63 -21.10 -7.23
N LEU A 54 1.70 -19.77 -7.30
CA LEU A 54 2.06 -18.94 -6.14
C LEU A 54 1.08 -19.10 -4.99
N ILE A 55 -0.23 -19.08 -5.28
CA ILE A 55 -1.27 -19.30 -4.26
C ILE A 55 -1.16 -20.71 -3.67
N ALA A 56 -0.94 -21.73 -4.51
CA ALA A 56 -0.74 -23.10 -4.04
C ALA A 56 0.47 -23.20 -3.08
N SER A 57 1.57 -22.53 -3.41
CA SER A 57 2.75 -22.44 -2.54
C SER A 57 2.42 -21.74 -1.22
N VAL A 58 1.75 -20.58 -1.25
CA VAL A 58 1.37 -19.82 -0.04
C VAL A 58 0.48 -20.66 0.88
N ILE A 59 -0.49 -21.39 0.32
CA ILE A 59 -1.35 -22.30 1.10
C ILE A 59 -0.52 -23.41 1.75
N SER A 60 0.45 -23.98 1.04
CA SER A 60 1.33 -25.02 1.58
C SER A 60 2.26 -24.48 2.67
N ASP A 61 2.81 -23.27 2.49
CA ASP A 61 3.61 -22.58 3.51
C ASP A 61 2.82 -22.35 4.81
N ILE A 62 1.58 -21.86 4.68
CA ILE A 62 0.69 -21.64 5.83
C ILE A 62 0.38 -22.95 6.54
N ARG A 63 0.05 -24.02 5.80
CA ARG A 63 -0.24 -25.35 6.37
C ARG A 63 0.95 -25.92 7.12
N ASN A 64 2.15 -25.67 6.64
CA ASN A 64 3.39 -26.18 7.24
C ASN A 64 3.94 -25.28 8.35
N SER A 65 3.29 -24.14 8.63
CA SER A 65 3.84 -23.09 9.52
C SER A 65 5.25 -22.67 9.11
N VAL A 66 5.54 -22.72 7.80
CA VAL A 66 6.86 -22.41 7.23
C VAL A 66 6.90 -20.95 6.82
N LYS A 67 7.95 -20.28 7.29
CA LYS A 67 8.19 -18.84 7.17
C LYS A 67 9.13 -18.51 6.00
N GLU A 68 8.97 -19.17 4.85
CA GLU A 68 9.87 -18.94 3.71
C GLU A 68 9.45 -17.75 2.83
N TYR A 69 8.17 -17.30 2.91
CA TYR A 69 7.57 -16.08 2.33
C TYR A 69 7.85 -15.75 0.85
N LEU A 70 8.57 -16.60 0.12
CA LEU A 70 9.02 -16.33 -1.25
C LEU A 70 7.84 -16.19 -2.21
N ALA A 71 6.87 -17.10 -2.12
CA ALA A 71 5.66 -17.04 -2.94
C ALA A 71 4.76 -15.83 -2.58
N LEU A 72 4.78 -15.39 -1.32
CA LEU A 72 4.04 -14.21 -0.86
C LEU A 72 4.66 -12.92 -1.41
N GLN A 73 5.98 -12.83 -1.42
CA GLN A 73 6.72 -11.71 -2.02
C GLN A 73 6.47 -11.63 -3.53
N GLN A 74 6.56 -12.75 -4.25
CA GLN A 74 6.27 -12.81 -5.68
C GLN A 74 4.82 -12.41 -5.99
N SER A 75 3.86 -12.85 -5.17
CA SER A 75 2.45 -12.43 -5.28
C SER A 75 2.29 -10.92 -5.06
N ALA A 76 3.02 -10.34 -4.12
CA ALA A 76 2.99 -8.90 -3.85
C ALA A 76 3.49 -8.07 -5.05
N VAL A 77 4.51 -8.56 -5.77
CA VAL A 77 5.00 -7.92 -7.01
C VAL A 77 3.94 -7.95 -8.10
N ILE A 78 3.29 -9.09 -8.32
CA ILE A 78 2.22 -9.19 -9.33
C ILE A 78 1.06 -8.25 -8.98
N LEU A 79 0.63 -8.22 -7.71
CA LEU A 79 -0.40 -7.29 -7.23
C LEU A 79 -0.02 -5.83 -7.44
N PHE A 80 1.26 -5.49 -7.29
CA PHE A 80 1.76 -4.16 -7.54
C PHE A 80 1.70 -3.78 -9.03
N GLU A 81 2.10 -4.69 -9.92
CA GLU A 81 2.01 -4.50 -11.37
C GLU A 81 0.56 -4.38 -11.85
N GLU A 82 -0.38 -5.10 -11.21
CA GLU A 82 -1.83 -5.01 -11.45
C GLU A 82 -2.47 -3.73 -10.87
N GLY A 83 -1.72 -2.95 -10.06
CA GLY A 83 -2.18 -1.70 -9.47
C GLY A 83 -2.85 -1.81 -8.10
N ASP A 84 -2.96 -3.02 -7.52
CA ASP A 84 -3.42 -3.23 -6.14
C ASP A 84 -2.25 -3.04 -5.14
N THR A 85 -1.80 -1.79 -5.06
CA THR A 85 -0.68 -1.36 -4.22
C THR A 85 -0.92 -1.58 -2.74
N LYS A 86 -2.18 -1.53 -2.27
CA LYS A 86 -2.54 -1.71 -0.86
C LYS A 86 -2.32 -3.16 -0.41
N ARG A 87 -2.77 -4.13 -1.21
CA ARG A 87 -2.54 -5.56 -0.89
C ARG A 87 -1.08 -5.94 -1.08
N ALA A 88 -0.44 -5.45 -2.13
CA ALA A 88 1.00 -5.64 -2.35
C ALA A 88 1.82 -5.20 -1.13
N TYR A 89 1.56 -3.99 -0.61
CA TYR A 89 2.24 -3.49 0.58
C TYR A 89 1.98 -4.37 1.80
N ALA A 90 0.72 -4.75 2.08
CA ALA A 90 0.39 -5.58 3.24
C ALA A 90 1.06 -6.97 3.20
N TYR A 91 1.13 -7.60 2.02
CA TYR A 91 1.76 -8.91 1.85
C TYR A 91 3.27 -8.85 2.04
N MET A 92 3.88 -7.80 1.50
CA MET A 92 5.31 -7.58 1.60
C MET A 92 5.73 -7.15 3.01
N ASP A 93 4.93 -6.32 3.70
CA ASP A 93 5.13 -5.94 5.10
C ASP A 93 5.07 -7.15 6.05
N HIS A 94 4.10 -8.05 5.86
CA HIS A 94 4.03 -9.31 6.58
C HIS A 94 5.25 -10.21 6.31
N ALA A 95 5.63 -10.37 5.04
CA ALA A 95 6.80 -11.16 4.66
C ALA A 95 8.10 -10.59 5.26
N MET A 96 8.25 -9.26 5.27
CA MET A 96 9.44 -8.57 5.76
C MET A 96 9.54 -8.65 7.28
N ASN A 97 8.46 -8.40 8.01
CA ASN A 97 8.44 -8.46 9.48
C ASN A 97 8.86 -9.84 9.99
N ASP A 98 8.45 -10.90 9.32
CA ASP A 98 8.84 -12.26 9.68
C ASP A 98 10.26 -12.64 9.20
N ALA A 99 10.72 -12.10 8.06
CA ALA A 99 12.08 -12.28 7.54
C ALA A 99 13.15 -11.47 8.30
N VAL A 100 12.75 -10.47 9.09
CA VAL A 100 13.61 -9.78 10.07
C VAL A 100 13.72 -10.60 11.36
N PHE A 101 12.64 -11.32 11.74
CA PHE A 101 12.62 -12.16 12.93
C PHE A 101 13.45 -13.44 12.77
N CYS A 102 13.37 -14.10 11.61
CA CYS A 102 14.35 -15.10 11.22
C CYS A 102 15.57 -14.36 10.68
N ASN A 103 16.79 -14.63 11.15
CA ASN A 103 18.04 -13.99 10.71
C ASN A 103 18.43 -14.37 9.25
N ALA A 104 17.45 -14.50 8.36
CA ALA A 104 17.48 -15.04 7.00
C ALA A 104 17.52 -13.95 5.92
N CYS A 105 17.96 -12.74 6.29
CA CYS A 105 18.14 -11.57 5.43
C CYS A 105 18.89 -11.89 4.12
N GLN A 106 19.71 -12.95 4.08
CA GLN A 106 20.59 -13.27 2.96
C GLN A 106 19.91 -13.84 1.70
N ARG A 107 18.67 -14.37 1.79
CA ARG A 107 17.90 -14.81 0.59
C ARG A 107 16.83 -13.82 0.13
N THR A 108 16.62 -12.75 0.89
CA THR A 108 15.62 -11.70 0.64
C THR A 108 16.17 -10.48 -0.10
N ILE A 109 17.41 -10.56 -0.60
CA ILE A 109 18.10 -9.43 -1.26
C ILE A 109 17.62 -9.24 -2.71
N ALA A 110 17.06 -10.27 -3.36
CA ALA A 110 16.58 -10.16 -4.75
C ALA A 110 15.33 -9.27 -4.94
N MET A 111 14.67 -8.83 -3.86
CA MET A 111 13.48 -7.97 -3.87
C MET A 111 13.72 -6.57 -3.26
N ALA A 112 14.92 -6.32 -2.73
CA ALA A 112 15.29 -5.03 -2.13
C ALA A 112 15.32 -3.88 -3.15
N ASP A 113 15.36 -4.18 -4.46
CA ASP A 113 15.31 -3.18 -5.54
C ASP A 113 13.87 -2.79 -5.93
N VAL A 114 12.88 -3.67 -5.73
CA VAL A 114 11.47 -3.38 -6.03
C VAL A 114 10.79 -2.66 -4.86
N TRP A 115 11.24 -2.95 -3.63
CA TRP A 115 10.72 -2.33 -2.41
C TRP A 115 10.74 -0.79 -2.44
N PRO A 116 11.82 -0.08 -2.83
CA PRO A 116 11.81 1.37 -2.98
C PRO A 116 10.84 1.88 -4.05
N ALA A 117 10.56 1.11 -5.10
CA ALA A 117 9.58 1.49 -6.13
C ALA A 117 8.14 1.33 -5.62
N ILE A 118 7.87 0.29 -4.84
CA ILE A 118 6.61 0.07 -4.14
C ILE A 118 6.39 1.15 -3.08
N GLU A 119 7.39 1.41 -2.26
CA GLU A 119 7.37 2.42 -1.23
C GLU A 119 7.20 3.83 -1.82
N LYS A 120 7.80 4.12 -2.98
CA LYS A 120 7.65 5.41 -3.67
C LYS A 120 6.28 5.59 -4.34
N SER A 121 5.59 4.52 -4.72
CA SER A 121 4.19 4.60 -5.18
C SER A 121 3.24 4.76 -3.99
N HIS A 122 3.52 4.09 -2.86
CA HIS A 122 2.79 4.28 -1.61
C HIS A 122 3.01 5.69 -1.04
N GLU A 123 4.22 6.25 -1.18
CA GLU A 123 4.53 7.64 -0.85
C GLU A 123 3.72 8.63 -1.71
N ARG A 124 3.45 8.30 -2.98
CA ARG A 124 2.62 9.14 -3.86
C ARG A 124 1.15 9.13 -3.43
N GLU A 125 0.61 8.01 -2.98
CA GLU A 125 -0.76 7.97 -2.44
C GLU A 125 -0.87 8.61 -1.05
N THR A 126 0.11 8.38 -0.17
CA THR A 126 0.11 8.94 1.19
C THR A 126 0.41 10.45 1.22
N LYS A 127 1.24 10.98 0.31
CA LYS A 127 1.40 12.43 0.12
C LYS A 127 0.11 13.13 -0.33
N SER A 128 -0.75 12.43 -1.09
CA SER A 128 -2.06 12.99 -1.48
C SER A 128 -3.06 13.07 -0.31
N ARG A 129 -2.93 12.17 0.68
CA ARG A 129 -3.73 12.20 1.91
C ARG A 129 -3.22 13.24 2.90
N THR A 130 -1.92 13.37 3.09
CA THR A 130 -1.36 14.41 3.96
C THR A 130 -1.60 15.80 3.39
N LEU A 131 -1.51 16.01 2.07
CA LEU A 131 -1.87 17.28 1.44
C LEU A 131 -3.34 17.68 1.67
N ARG A 132 -4.29 16.74 1.56
CA ARG A 132 -5.70 17.03 1.85
C ARG A 132 -5.94 17.35 3.31
N LEU A 133 -5.31 16.61 4.23
CA LEU A 133 -5.41 16.87 5.66
C LEU A 133 -4.77 18.21 6.04
N THR A 134 -3.59 18.52 5.50
CA THR A 134 -2.91 19.81 5.72
C THR A 134 -3.67 20.97 5.07
N ALA A 135 -4.21 20.81 3.86
CA ALA A 135 -5.04 21.82 3.21
C ALA A 135 -6.35 22.08 3.99
N ALA A 136 -6.98 21.02 4.51
CA ALA A 136 -8.14 21.15 5.38
C ALA A 136 -7.79 21.90 6.69
N LEU A 137 -6.65 21.59 7.32
CA LEU A 137 -6.19 22.31 8.51
C LEU A 137 -5.91 23.80 8.23
N VAL A 138 -5.29 24.13 7.09
CA VAL A 138 -5.07 25.53 6.67
C VAL A 138 -6.40 26.26 6.44
N LEU A 139 -7.36 25.60 5.77
CA LEU A 139 -8.69 26.17 5.53
C LEU A 139 -9.45 26.43 6.83
N ILE A 140 -9.42 25.48 7.77
CA ILE A 140 -10.04 25.62 9.09
C ILE A 140 -9.39 26.77 9.87
N GLY A 141 -8.06 26.89 9.82
CA GLY A 141 -7.33 28.01 10.42
C GLY A 141 -7.74 29.36 9.85
N LEU A 142 -7.84 29.48 8.52
CA LEU A 142 -8.32 30.68 7.84
C LEU A 142 -9.75 31.05 8.26
N MET A 143 -10.66 30.08 8.30
CA MET A 143 -12.04 30.29 8.73
C MET A 143 -12.15 30.73 10.19
N SER A 144 -11.31 30.17 11.07
CA SER A 144 -11.26 30.57 12.48
C SER A 144 -10.80 32.02 12.65
N ILE A 145 -9.76 32.44 11.90
CA ILE A 145 -9.28 33.83 11.91
C ILE A 145 -10.34 34.78 11.37
N PHE A 146 -10.99 34.43 10.24
CA PHE A 146 -12.05 35.23 9.65
C PHE A 146 -13.20 35.46 10.64
N LEU A 147 -13.61 34.42 11.37
CA LEU A 147 -14.66 34.53 12.38
C LEU A 147 -14.25 35.47 13.52
N LEU A 148 -13.00 35.37 14.01
CA LEU A 148 -12.48 36.28 15.04
C LEU A 148 -12.49 37.74 14.58
N VAL A 149 -12.05 38.01 13.35
CA VAL A 149 -12.08 39.36 12.77
C VAL A 149 -13.52 39.89 12.69
N MET A 150 -14.46 39.07 12.23
CA MET A 150 -15.88 39.43 12.14
C MET A 150 -16.49 39.73 13.51
N ILE A 151 -16.16 38.95 14.54
CA ILE A 151 -16.62 39.19 15.91
C ILE A 151 -16.08 40.54 16.41
N VAL A 152 -14.78 40.81 16.26
CA VAL A 152 -14.17 42.08 16.69
C VAL A 152 -14.79 43.26 15.95
N TYR A 153 -14.96 43.14 14.63
CA TYR A 153 -15.60 44.16 13.82
C TYR A 153 -17.03 44.46 14.28
N THR A 154 -17.84 43.42 14.51
CA THR A 154 -19.23 43.56 14.97
C THR A 154 -19.28 44.24 16.34
N ARG A 155 -18.41 43.86 17.27
CA ARG A 155 -18.32 44.50 18.59
C ARG A 155 -17.97 45.98 18.48
N ARG A 156 -17.00 46.33 17.63
CA ARG A 156 -16.63 47.74 17.37
C ARG A 156 -17.80 48.54 16.79
N ARG A 157 -18.52 47.99 15.81
CA ARG A 157 -19.70 48.64 15.22
C ARG A 157 -20.83 48.85 16.22
N VAL A 158 -21.09 47.88 17.09
CA VAL A 158 -22.12 48.02 18.14
C VAL A 158 -21.75 49.10 19.15
N VAL A 159 -20.48 49.18 19.57
CA VAL A 159 -19.99 50.23 20.47
C VAL A 159 -20.07 51.60 19.81
N GLU A 160 -19.68 51.72 18.54
CA GLU A 160 -19.78 52.96 17.75
C GLU A 160 -21.25 53.43 17.64
N LEU A 161 -22.17 52.51 17.32
CA LEU A 161 -23.60 52.79 17.25
C LEU A 161 -24.18 53.22 18.60
N HIS A 162 -23.79 52.57 19.69
CA HIS A 162 -24.21 52.95 21.04
C HIS A 162 -23.69 54.34 21.43
N ALA A 163 -22.44 54.68 21.08
CA ALA A 163 -21.87 56.00 21.32
C ALA A 163 -22.60 57.11 20.54
N ILE A 164 -22.98 56.85 19.28
CA ILE A 164 -23.76 57.79 18.47
C ILE A 164 -25.17 57.99 19.05
N ARG A 165 -25.85 56.91 19.45
CA ARG A 165 -27.17 56.98 20.10
C ARG A 165 -27.13 57.77 21.42
N ALA A 166 -26.11 57.55 22.25
CA ALA A 166 -25.93 58.28 23.51
C ALA A 166 -25.70 59.79 23.30
N ARG A 167 -25.04 60.19 22.21
CA ARG A 167 -24.89 61.62 21.86
C ARG A 167 -26.21 62.23 21.41
N LEU A 168 -27.00 61.51 20.62
CA LEU A 168 -28.31 61.98 20.15
C LEU A 168 -29.32 62.14 21.30
N SER A 169 -29.35 61.21 22.26
CA SER A 169 -30.23 61.34 23.44
C SER A 169 -29.84 62.54 24.31
N ASN A 170 -28.55 62.84 24.46
CA ASN A 170 -28.11 63.98 25.26
C ASN A 170 -28.41 65.32 24.56
N THR A 171 -28.38 65.38 23.23
CA THR A 171 -28.76 66.60 22.49
C THR A 171 -30.26 66.88 22.53
N THR A 172 -31.11 65.84 22.55
CA THR A 172 -32.57 66.03 22.65
C THR A 172 -33.03 66.53 24.02
N PHE A 173 -32.30 66.22 25.10
CA PHE A 173 -32.59 66.77 26.43
C PHE A 173 -31.99 68.16 26.67
N ALA A 174 -31.02 68.61 25.86
CA ALA A 174 -30.42 69.94 25.97
C ALA A 174 -31.14 71.01 25.13
N SER A 175 -32.06 70.59 24.23
CA SER A 175 -32.85 71.48 23.36
C SER A 175 -34.33 71.57 23.73
N ALA A 176 -34.71 71.10 24.93
CA ALA A 176 -36.04 71.22 25.53
C ALA A 176 -35.95 72.06 26.80
#